data_AF-A0A2E5KUH3-F1
#
_entry.id   AF-A0A2E5KUH3-F1
#
_cell.length_a   1.000
_cell.length_b   1.000
_cell.length_c   1.000
_cell.angle_alpha   90.00
_cell.angle_beta   90.00
_cell.angle_gamma   90.00
#
_symmetry.space_group_name_H-M   'P 1'
#
loop_
_entity.id
_entity.type
_entity.pdbx_description
1 polymer ?
#
loop_
_entity_poly.entity_id
_entity_poly.type
_entity_poly.pdbx_seq_one_letter_code
_entity_poly.pdbx_strand_id
1 'polypeptide(L)'
;MILRLTGSNGALARSIDHPYLQLSSGRSYGAAPALFGQVSGETGAGNPSPKFDAQLRCTYGPLWWWQQPAQTIGVGVAREEGSALEQARQRVITAGQWSPSQALGRRYPIGCVALETTQRCNLDCTLCYLSENAEAVKDAPLAELHRRIDDVHIRYGPHTDVQVAGGEPTLRRREDLVAIVKHIAAMRMRPALFTNGIRAKRELLEELSDAGLVDVAFHVDLTQERRGYATKSRIRHS
;
A
#
# COMPACT_ATOMS: atom_id res chain seq x y z
N MET A 1 4.34 -6.53 11.17
CA MET A 1 4.99 -5.48 11.99
C MET A 1 5.62 -4.47 11.04
N ILE A 2 5.37 -3.18 11.20
CA ILE A 2 5.92 -2.12 10.34
C ILE A 2 6.99 -1.38 11.14
N LEU A 3 8.23 -1.37 10.64
CA LEU A 3 9.38 -0.72 11.25
C LEU A 3 9.73 0.52 10.42
N ARG A 4 9.49 1.71 10.98
CA ARG A 4 9.78 2.98 10.31
C ARG A 4 11.24 3.35 10.52
N LEU A 5 12.00 3.49 9.43
CA LEU A 5 13.42 3.88 9.51
C LEU A 5 13.51 5.39 9.74
N THR A 6 14.17 5.79 10.84
CA THR A 6 14.63 7.17 11.04
C THR A 6 16.07 7.27 10.58
N GLY A 7 16.33 8.08 9.54
CA GLY A 7 17.66 8.17 8.91
C GLY A 7 18.77 8.59 9.87
N SER A 8 19.97 8.04 9.64
CA SER A 8 21.21 8.18 10.43
C SER A 8 21.99 9.48 10.17
N ASN A 9 21.50 10.39 9.32
CA ASN A 9 22.18 11.65 9.07
C ASN A 9 21.62 12.75 9.98
N GLY A 10 22.44 13.16 10.95
CA GLY A 10 22.19 14.24 11.92
C GLY A 10 22.04 15.65 11.34
N ALA A 11 21.45 15.80 10.16
CA ALA A 11 20.90 17.05 9.69
C ALA A 11 19.45 17.14 10.22
N LEU A 12 19.26 17.97 11.24
CA LEU A 12 17.96 18.36 11.78
C LEU A 12 16.96 18.59 10.64
N ALA A 13 16.07 17.63 10.40
CA ALA A 13 14.81 17.91 9.77
C ALA A 13 14.14 18.96 10.66
N ARG A 14 14.06 20.20 10.18
CA ARG A 14 13.32 21.27 10.86
C ARG A 14 12.01 20.68 11.32
N SER A 15 11.78 20.73 12.63
CA SER A 15 10.58 20.23 13.26
C SER A 15 9.39 20.79 12.48
N ILE A 16 8.59 19.89 11.92
CA ILE A 16 7.19 20.22 11.73
C ILE A 16 6.65 20.16 13.15
N ASP A 17 6.58 21.31 13.81
CA ASP A 17 5.90 21.48 15.10
C ASP A 17 4.42 21.13 14.90
N HIS A 18 4.11 19.84 14.97
CA HIS A 18 2.75 19.33 14.93
C HIS A 18 2.34 18.97 16.37
N PRO A 19 1.36 19.67 16.97
CA PRO A 19 1.02 19.56 18.40
C PRO A 19 0.41 18.23 18.85
N TYR A 20 0.52 17.15 18.06
CA TYR A 20 -0.09 15.85 18.33
C TYR A 20 0.90 14.67 18.37
N LEU A 21 2.20 14.93 18.26
CA LEU A 21 3.25 13.92 18.44
C LEU A 21 3.93 14.09 19.82
N GLN A 22 3.16 13.85 20.89
CA GLN A 22 3.75 13.50 22.18
C GLN A 22 3.73 11.98 22.33
N LEU A 23 4.93 11.38 22.29
CA LEU A 23 5.17 10.01 22.71
C LEU A 23 4.97 9.94 24.23
N SER A 24 3.88 9.32 24.69
CA SER A 24 3.75 8.95 26.08
C SER A 24 4.57 7.69 26.34
N SER A 25 5.71 7.87 26.99
CA SER A 25 6.49 6.78 27.58
C SER A 25 5.74 6.18 28.77
N GLY A 26 5.54 4.85 28.74
CA GLY A 26 5.34 4.02 29.93
C GLY A 26 3.96 4.06 30.59
N ARG A 27 3.16 3.02 30.34
CA ARG A 27 2.27 2.45 31.36
C ARG A 27 1.94 0.99 31.06
N SER A 28 2.12 0.17 32.08
CA SER A 28 1.86 -1.27 32.17
C SER A 28 0.39 -1.62 31.87
N TYR A 29 0.18 -2.69 31.09
CA TYR A 29 -1.15 -3.27 30.84
C TYR A 29 -1.64 -4.00 32.09
N GLY A 30 -2.65 -3.44 32.76
CA GLY A 30 -3.54 -4.17 33.67
C GLY A 30 -4.72 -4.74 32.90
N ALA A 31 -5.13 -5.97 33.22
CA ALA A 31 -6.25 -6.68 32.60
C ALA A 31 -7.58 -5.94 32.82
N ALA A 32 -8.42 -5.88 31.77
CA ALA A 32 -9.81 -5.39 31.86
C ALA A 32 -10.80 -6.54 31.56
N PRO A 33 -11.93 -6.62 32.29
CA PRO A 33 -12.82 -7.78 32.28
C PRO A 33 -13.83 -7.76 31.12
N ALA A 34 -14.30 -8.96 30.76
CA ALA A 34 -15.36 -9.19 29.79
C ALA A 34 -16.71 -8.68 30.30
N LEU A 35 -17.39 -7.85 29.50
CA LEU A 35 -18.80 -7.49 29.71
C LEU A 35 -19.66 -8.24 28.68
N PHE A 36 -20.35 -9.27 29.18
CA PHE A 36 -21.51 -9.88 28.53
C PHE A 36 -22.70 -8.90 28.61
N GLY A 37 -23.32 -8.60 27.47
CA GLY A 37 -24.60 -7.91 27.39
C GLY A 37 -25.58 -8.76 26.58
N GLN A 38 -26.54 -9.37 27.28
CA GLN A 38 -27.70 -10.04 26.68
C GLN A 38 -28.62 -9.00 26.02
N VAL A 39 -29.13 -9.30 24.83
CA VAL A 39 -30.27 -8.55 24.24
C VAL A 39 -31.39 -9.55 24.02
N SER A 40 -32.40 -9.49 24.89
CA SER A 40 -33.72 -10.09 24.74
C SER A 40 -34.55 -9.29 23.74
N GLY A 41 -35.33 -9.99 22.91
CA GLY A 41 -36.10 -9.40 21.82
C GLY A 41 -37.40 -8.73 22.24
N GLU A 42 -37.87 -7.82 21.39
CA GLU A 42 -39.26 -7.42 21.24
C GLU A 42 -39.58 -7.19 19.76
N THR A 43 -40.84 -7.44 19.44
CA THR A 43 -41.44 -7.66 18.12
C THR A 43 -41.97 -6.39 17.46
N GLY A 44 -41.84 -6.30 16.13
CA GLY A 44 -42.89 -5.80 15.23
C GLY A 44 -42.88 -4.32 14.84
N ALA A 45 -42.60 -4.05 13.55
CA ALA A 45 -43.42 -3.27 12.60
C ALA A 45 -42.59 -2.89 11.37
N GLY A 46 -43.18 -2.99 10.19
CA GLY A 46 -42.47 -3.09 8.91
C GLY A 46 -42.03 -1.78 8.24
N ASN A 47 -41.12 -1.94 7.27
CA ASN A 47 -41.24 -1.35 5.92
C ASN A 47 -40.30 -2.11 4.95
N PRO A 48 -40.63 -2.30 3.67
CA PRO A 48 -40.02 -3.30 2.81
C PRO A 48 -38.72 -2.82 2.15
N SER A 49 -37.76 -3.72 2.04
CA SER A 49 -36.57 -3.58 1.22
C SER A 49 -36.95 -3.54 -0.28
N PRO A 50 -36.42 -2.59 -1.09
CA PRO A 50 -36.63 -2.61 -2.52
C PRO A 50 -35.89 -3.81 -3.12
N LYS A 51 -36.66 -4.76 -3.67
CA LYS A 51 -36.14 -5.84 -4.52
C LYS A 51 -35.63 -5.20 -5.81
N PHE A 52 -34.30 -5.20 -5.99
CA PHE A 52 -33.71 -4.96 -7.30
C PHE A 52 -33.90 -6.22 -8.15
N ASP A 53 -34.96 -6.23 -8.93
CA ASP A 53 -35.11 -7.15 -10.06
C ASP A 53 -34.50 -6.45 -11.29
N ALA A 54 -33.27 -6.80 -11.61
CA ALA A 54 -32.59 -6.37 -12.82
C ALA A 54 -32.24 -7.60 -13.65
N GLN A 55 -33.25 -8.14 -14.34
CA GLN A 55 -33.05 -8.94 -15.54
C GLN A 55 -32.30 -8.09 -16.58
N LEU A 56 -30.98 -8.25 -16.64
CA LEU A 56 -30.17 -7.77 -17.77
C LEU A 56 -30.47 -8.63 -18.99
N ARG A 57 -31.51 -8.26 -19.73
CA ARG A 57 -31.70 -8.65 -21.12
C ARG A 57 -30.59 -8.01 -21.95
N CYS A 58 -29.69 -8.84 -22.48
CA CYS A 58 -28.72 -8.45 -23.49
C CYS A 58 -29.45 -8.23 -24.81
N THR A 59 -29.89 -7.00 -25.09
CA THR A 59 -30.39 -6.60 -26.41
C THR A 59 -29.24 -6.00 -27.20
N TYR A 60 -28.78 -6.72 -28.23
CA TYR A 60 -27.92 -6.21 -29.28
C TYR A 60 -28.59 -5.01 -29.97
N GLY A 61 -27.98 -3.82 -29.84
CA GLY A 61 -28.33 -2.61 -30.58
C GLY A 61 -27.38 -2.41 -31.79
N PRO A 62 -27.86 -1.80 -32.90
CA PRO A 62 -27.16 -1.78 -34.17
C PRO A 62 -25.93 -0.85 -34.22
N LEU A 63 -25.00 -1.18 -35.12
CA LEU A 63 -23.66 -0.63 -35.40
C LEU A 63 -23.62 0.84 -35.88
N TRP A 64 -24.50 1.72 -35.42
CA TRP A 64 -24.67 3.07 -35.99
C TRP A 64 -24.08 4.20 -35.11
N TRP A 65 -23.29 3.85 -34.09
CA TRP A 65 -22.71 4.81 -33.13
C TRP A 65 -21.30 5.33 -33.48
N TRP A 66 -20.75 4.99 -34.65
CA TRP A 66 -19.38 5.39 -35.05
C TRP A 66 -19.27 6.65 -35.90
N GLN A 67 -20.31 7.49 -35.95
CA GLN A 67 -20.26 8.77 -36.66
C GLN A 67 -20.82 9.88 -35.79
N GLN A 68 -20.02 10.37 -34.84
CA GLN A 68 -20.13 11.75 -34.39
C GLN A 68 -18.93 12.54 -34.93
N PRO A 69 -19.15 13.71 -35.54
CA PRO A 69 -18.05 14.56 -35.97
C PRO A 69 -17.20 14.95 -34.75
N ALA A 70 -15.88 14.98 -34.93
CA ALA A 70 -14.94 15.43 -33.92
C ALA A 70 -15.40 16.79 -33.38
N GLN A 71 -15.91 16.82 -32.15
CA GLN A 71 -16.07 18.08 -31.45
C GLN A 71 -14.66 18.60 -31.23
N THR A 72 -14.34 19.73 -31.87
CA THR A 72 -13.21 20.56 -31.48
C THR A 72 -13.43 20.92 -30.01
N ILE A 73 -12.78 20.18 -29.13
CA ILE A 73 -12.63 20.53 -27.73
C ILE A 73 -11.86 21.84 -27.76
N GLY A 74 -12.57 22.95 -27.51
CA GLY A 74 -11.96 24.25 -27.37
C GLY A 74 -10.80 24.15 -26.40
N VAL A 75 -9.73 24.88 -26.69
CA VAL A 75 -8.57 25.04 -25.80
C VAL A 75 -9.06 25.79 -24.56
N GLY A 76 -9.73 25.06 -23.68
CA GLY A 76 -10.14 25.53 -22.38
C GLY A 76 -8.87 25.77 -21.60
N VAL A 77 -8.70 26.99 -21.13
CA VAL A 77 -7.66 27.37 -20.17
C VAL A 77 -7.64 26.30 -19.10
N ALA A 78 -6.54 25.53 -19.03
CA ALA A 78 -6.38 24.47 -18.06
C ALA A 78 -6.67 25.09 -16.69
N ARG A 79 -7.77 24.66 -16.03
CA ARG A 79 -7.86 24.86 -14.59
C ARG A 79 -6.59 24.22 -14.06
N GLU A 80 -5.75 24.96 -13.34
CA GLU A 80 -4.60 24.38 -12.65
C GLU A 80 -5.15 23.29 -11.73
N GLU A 81 -5.18 22.05 -12.23
CA GLU A 81 -5.52 20.90 -11.43
C GLU A 81 -4.41 20.80 -10.39
N GLY A 82 -4.71 21.18 -9.15
CA GLY A 82 -3.76 21.11 -8.05
C GLY A 82 -3.14 19.70 -7.98
N SER A 83 -1.97 19.59 -7.33
CA SER A 83 -1.27 18.31 -7.17
C SER A 83 -2.24 17.18 -6.76
N ALA A 84 -1.96 15.93 -7.12
CA ALA A 84 -2.84 14.81 -6.75
C ALA A 84 -3.11 14.74 -5.23
N LEU A 85 -2.17 15.21 -4.40
CA LEU A 85 -2.34 15.35 -2.96
C LEU A 85 -3.42 16.38 -2.59
N GLU A 86 -3.43 17.53 -3.27
CA GLU A 86 -4.45 18.56 -3.09
C GLU A 86 -5.82 18.07 -3.56
N GLN A 87 -5.88 17.37 -4.70
CA GLN A 87 -7.13 16.77 -5.17
C GLN A 87 -7.67 15.74 -4.17
N ALA A 88 -6.79 14.88 -3.62
CA ALA A 88 -7.17 13.92 -2.59
C ALA A 88 -7.68 14.62 -1.32
N ARG A 89 -7.02 15.70 -0.90
CA ARG A 89 -7.45 16.53 0.23
C ARG A 89 -8.85 17.10 0.00
N GLN A 90 -9.07 17.73 -1.15
CA GLN A 90 -10.36 18.34 -1.47
C GLN A 90 -11.48 17.30 -1.52
N ARG A 91 -11.23 16.11 -2.09
CA ARG A 91 -12.20 15.01 -2.11
C ARG A 91 -12.60 14.57 -0.70
N VAL A 92 -11.63 14.42 0.21
CA VAL A 92 -11.89 14.02 1.60
C VAL A 92 -12.68 15.09 2.35
N ILE A 93 -12.36 16.37 2.14
CA ILE A 93 -13.10 17.52 2.73
C ILE A 93 -14.53 17.54 2.22
N THR A 94 -14.74 17.51 0.90
CA THR A 94 -16.08 17.56 0.29
C THR A 94 -16.93 16.35 0.69
N ALA A 95 -16.33 15.18 0.93
CA ALA A 95 -17.02 13.99 1.41
C ALA A 95 -17.38 14.02 2.92
N GLY A 96 -17.04 15.09 3.64
CA GLY A 96 -17.25 15.19 5.08
C GLY A 96 -16.39 14.22 5.91
N GLN A 97 -15.32 13.66 5.32
CA GLN A 97 -14.44 12.68 5.97
C GLN A 97 -13.14 13.30 6.49
N TRP A 98 -13.05 14.64 6.52
CA TRP A 98 -11.86 15.32 7.02
C TRP A 98 -11.82 15.32 8.55
N SER A 99 -10.88 14.57 9.10
CA SER A 99 -10.64 14.49 10.55
C SER A 99 -9.18 14.80 10.90
N PRO A 100 -8.84 15.04 12.18
CA PRO A 100 -7.46 15.22 12.62
C PRO A 100 -6.56 13.99 12.38
N SER A 101 -7.12 12.78 12.42
CA SER A 101 -6.37 11.52 12.22
C SER A 101 -6.27 11.08 10.76
N GLN A 102 -6.81 11.86 9.84
CA GLN A 102 -6.89 11.50 8.42
C GLN A 102 -5.51 11.46 7.73
N ALA A 103 -5.17 10.34 7.09
CA ALA A 103 -3.91 10.20 6.36
C ALA A 103 -3.99 10.67 4.90
N LEU A 104 -5.04 10.27 4.17
CA LEU A 104 -5.23 10.64 2.75
C LEU A 104 -5.43 12.17 2.62
N GLY A 105 -4.76 12.81 1.68
CA GLY A 105 -4.80 14.26 1.48
C GLY A 105 -3.97 15.09 2.48
N ARG A 106 -3.51 14.49 3.59
CA ARG A 106 -2.48 15.07 4.47
C ARG A 106 -1.10 14.57 4.10
N ARG A 107 -0.94 13.24 4.11
CA ARG A 107 0.34 12.57 3.94
C ARG A 107 0.52 12.08 2.51
N TYR A 108 -0.55 11.55 1.89
CA TYR A 108 -0.47 10.84 0.62
C TYR A 108 -1.61 11.20 -0.35
N PRO A 109 -1.34 11.20 -1.67
CA PRO A 109 -2.35 11.39 -2.71
C PRO A 109 -3.22 10.14 -2.96
N ILE A 110 -2.69 8.96 -2.65
CA ILE A 110 -3.33 7.66 -2.79
C ILE A 110 -2.87 6.77 -1.62
N GLY A 111 -3.62 5.72 -1.30
CA GLY A 111 -3.28 4.81 -0.19
C GLY A 111 -1.86 4.23 -0.33
N CYS A 112 -1.62 3.51 -1.42
CA CYS A 112 -0.30 3.02 -1.81
C CYS A 112 -0.33 2.49 -3.25
N VAL A 113 0.83 2.34 -3.87
CA VAL A 113 1.00 1.61 -5.12
C VAL A 113 1.96 0.46 -4.88
N ALA A 114 1.53 -0.77 -5.21
CA ALA A 114 2.40 -1.94 -5.18
C ALA A 114 3.18 -2.05 -6.48
N LEU A 115 4.51 -2.03 -6.38
CA LEU A 115 5.43 -2.30 -7.48
C LEU A 115 5.96 -3.72 -7.32
N GLU A 116 5.41 -4.65 -8.10
CA GLU A 116 5.92 -6.01 -8.16
C GLU A 116 7.24 -6.06 -8.94
N THR A 117 8.32 -6.40 -8.24
CA THR A 117 9.67 -6.40 -8.81
C THR A 117 10.15 -7.79 -9.22
N THR A 118 9.56 -8.85 -8.71
CA THR A 118 9.92 -10.25 -8.99
C THR A 118 8.76 -11.14 -8.57
N GLN A 119 8.54 -12.26 -9.29
CA GLN A 119 7.59 -13.30 -8.85
C GLN A 119 8.29 -14.43 -8.08
N ARG A 120 9.63 -14.44 -8.04
CA ARG A 120 10.40 -15.42 -7.27
C ARG A 120 10.19 -15.22 -5.79
N CYS A 121 10.05 -16.32 -5.05
CA CYS A 121 9.95 -16.33 -3.60
C CYS A 121 10.72 -17.52 -3.02
N ASN A 122 11.30 -17.34 -1.84
CA ASN A 122 12.00 -18.41 -1.11
C ASN A 122 11.13 -19.00 0.03
N LEU A 123 9.83 -18.78 -0.05
CA LEU A 123 8.78 -19.36 0.79
C LEU A 123 7.63 -19.83 -0.10
N ASP A 124 6.88 -20.81 0.37
CA ASP A 124 5.69 -21.36 -0.30
C ASP A 124 4.50 -21.25 0.67
N CYS A 125 3.95 -20.03 0.78
CA CYS A 125 2.89 -19.78 1.76
C CYS A 125 1.56 -20.35 1.27
N THR A 126 0.82 -21.04 2.12
CA THR A 126 -0.46 -21.68 1.72
C THR A 126 -1.55 -20.70 1.28
N LEU A 127 -1.48 -19.43 1.72
CA LEU A 127 -2.39 -18.35 1.30
C LEU A 127 -1.70 -17.32 0.40
N CYS A 128 -0.67 -17.73 -0.36
CA CYS A 128 -0.01 -16.83 -1.30
C CYS A 128 -0.90 -16.57 -2.53
N TYR A 129 -1.12 -15.30 -2.88
CA TYR A 129 -1.84 -14.94 -4.12
C TYR A 129 -1.06 -15.29 -5.40
N LEU A 130 0.25 -15.53 -5.28
CA LEU A 130 1.12 -15.93 -6.39
C LEU A 130 1.32 -17.44 -6.49
N SER A 131 0.92 -18.28 -5.52
CA SER A 131 1.35 -19.69 -5.45
C SER A 131 1.13 -20.47 -6.75
N GLU A 132 -0.06 -20.41 -7.33
CA GLU A 132 -0.41 -21.14 -8.55
C GLU A 132 0.37 -20.67 -9.79
N ASN A 133 0.83 -19.43 -9.79
CA ASN A 133 1.52 -18.78 -10.91
C ASN A 133 2.92 -18.27 -10.51
N ALA A 134 3.50 -18.83 -9.45
CA ALA A 134 4.77 -18.36 -8.93
C ALA A 134 5.85 -18.62 -9.98
N GLU A 135 6.67 -17.60 -10.23
CA GLU A 135 7.72 -17.64 -11.27
C GLU A 135 7.23 -17.92 -12.70
N ALA A 136 5.92 -17.80 -12.97
CA ALA A 136 5.36 -17.98 -14.32
C ALA A 136 5.87 -16.90 -15.29
N VAL A 137 6.26 -15.72 -14.77
CA VAL A 137 6.80 -14.61 -15.54
C VAL A 137 8.21 -14.27 -15.06
N LYS A 138 9.12 -14.02 -16.02
CA LYS A 138 10.47 -13.55 -15.72
C LYS A 138 10.45 -12.15 -15.10
N ASP A 139 11.46 -11.87 -14.28
CA ASP A 139 11.68 -10.54 -13.70
C ASP A 139 11.72 -9.48 -14.82
N ALA A 140 10.90 -8.44 -14.69
CA ALA A 140 10.91 -7.32 -15.63
C ALA A 140 12.30 -6.67 -15.64
N PRO A 141 12.82 -6.26 -16.81
CA PRO A 141 14.07 -5.51 -16.91
C PRO A 141 14.04 -4.24 -16.03
N LEU A 142 15.18 -3.81 -15.50
CA LEU A 142 15.25 -2.63 -14.63
C LEU A 142 14.67 -1.36 -15.31
N ALA A 143 14.95 -1.18 -16.60
CA ALA A 143 14.41 -0.06 -17.38
C ALA A 143 12.87 -0.04 -17.43
N GLU A 144 12.24 -1.21 -17.51
CA GLU A 144 10.77 -1.32 -17.48
C GLU A 144 10.21 -0.97 -16.10
N LEU A 145 10.91 -1.33 -15.02
CA LEU A 145 10.51 -0.92 -13.68
C LEU A 145 10.64 0.60 -13.50
N HIS A 146 11.72 1.22 -13.99
CA HIS A 146 11.85 2.68 -13.96
C HIS A 146 10.70 3.36 -14.71
N ARG A 147 10.38 2.90 -15.92
CA ARG A 147 9.22 3.40 -16.69
C ARG A 147 7.91 3.30 -15.89
N ARG A 148 7.66 2.16 -15.23
CA ARG A 148 6.46 1.99 -14.38
C ARG A 148 6.44 2.94 -13.20
N ILE A 149 7.59 3.20 -12.57
CA ILE A 149 7.69 4.16 -11.47
C ILE A 149 7.44 5.59 -11.99
N ASP A 150 7.94 5.93 -13.18
CA ASP A 150 7.66 7.21 -13.83
C ASP A 150 6.16 7.37 -14.11
N ASP A 151 5.50 6.32 -14.61
CA ASP A 151 4.04 6.29 -14.82
C ASP A 151 3.26 6.51 -13.51
N VAL A 152 3.75 5.95 -12.39
CA VAL A 152 3.18 6.18 -11.04
C VAL A 152 3.36 7.64 -10.62
N HIS A 153 4.54 8.21 -10.85
CA HIS A 153 4.82 9.60 -10.53
C HIS A 153 3.96 10.57 -11.35
N ILE A 154 3.80 10.33 -12.65
CA ILE A 154 2.94 11.15 -13.52
C ILE A 154 1.50 11.15 -12.99
N ARG A 155 1.02 10.02 -12.47
CA ARG A 155 -0.37 9.84 -12.06
C ARG A 155 -0.68 10.37 -10.66
N TYR A 156 0.26 10.20 -9.72
CA TYR A 156 0.03 10.49 -8.30
C TYR A 156 1.00 11.52 -7.71
N GLY A 157 2.09 11.84 -8.42
CA GLY A 157 3.03 12.88 -8.02
C GLY A 157 3.89 12.53 -6.80
N PRO A 158 4.51 13.55 -6.18
CA PRO A 158 5.36 13.36 -5.02
C PRO A 158 4.57 12.86 -3.81
N HIS A 159 5.29 12.37 -2.80
CA HIS A 159 4.74 11.77 -1.57
C HIS A 159 3.95 10.47 -1.76
N THR A 160 3.78 9.97 -2.98
CA THR A 160 3.19 8.65 -3.23
C THR A 160 3.99 7.55 -2.52
N ASP A 161 3.32 6.73 -1.71
CA ASP A 161 3.92 5.54 -1.11
C ASP A 161 3.99 4.42 -2.16
N VAL A 162 5.19 3.94 -2.44
CA VAL A 162 5.46 2.86 -3.40
C VAL A 162 6.00 1.66 -2.64
N GLN A 163 5.23 0.58 -2.62
CA GLN A 163 5.60 -0.68 -1.98
C GLN A 163 6.43 -1.50 -2.96
N VAL A 164 7.72 -1.60 -2.69
CA VAL A 164 8.64 -2.50 -3.40
C VAL A 164 8.33 -3.92 -2.92
N ALA A 165 7.60 -4.66 -3.74
CA ALA A 165 6.95 -5.93 -3.41
C ALA A 165 7.12 -6.96 -4.55
N GLY A 166 6.28 -8.00 -4.53
CA GLY A 166 6.29 -9.14 -5.46
C GLY A 166 6.17 -10.46 -4.69
N GLY A 167 6.91 -11.48 -5.11
CA GLY A 167 7.18 -12.67 -4.29
C GLY A 167 8.06 -12.29 -3.09
N GLU A 168 9.37 -12.32 -3.27
CA GLU A 168 10.33 -11.77 -2.30
C GLU A 168 11.28 -10.78 -2.99
N PRO A 169 11.13 -9.47 -2.80
CA PRO A 169 11.92 -8.45 -3.52
C PRO A 169 13.42 -8.56 -3.24
N THR A 170 13.82 -9.08 -2.08
CA THR A 170 15.25 -9.31 -1.77
C THR A 170 15.89 -10.46 -2.57
N LEU A 171 15.12 -11.21 -3.37
CA LEU A 171 15.63 -12.18 -4.35
C LEU A 171 16.08 -11.55 -5.68
N ARG A 172 15.63 -10.32 -5.97
CA ARG A 172 16.15 -9.55 -7.10
C ARG A 172 17.64 -9.27 -6.89
N ARG A 173 18.37 -9.02 -7.99
CA ARG A 173 19.77 -8.57 -7.91
C ARG A 173 19.85 -7.34 -7.01
N ARG A 174 20.85 -7.30 -6.14
CA ARG A 174 20.96 -6.30 -5.07
C ARG A 174 21.07 -4.90 -5.65
N GLU A 175 21.92 -4.74 -6.66
CA GLU A 175 22.15 -3.50 -7.39
C GLU A 175 20.87 -2.97 -8.06
N ASP A 176 20.02 -3.86 -8.60
CA ASP A 176 18.74 -3.48 -9.18
C ASP A 176 17.75 -3.02 -8.10
N LEU A 177 17.69 -3.73 -6.97
CA LEU A 177 16.80 -3.38 -5.85
C LEU A 177 17.14 -2.00 -5.28
N VAL A 178 18.43 -1.72 -5.11
CA VAL A 178 18.93 -0.42 -4.66
C VAL A 178 18.63 0.66 -5.70
N ALA A 179 18.82 0.39 -6.99
CA ALA A 179 18.49 1.31 -8.07
C ALA A 179 16.99 1.66 -8.09
N ILE A 180 16.11 0.67 -7.90
CA ILE A 180 14.66 0.87 -7.80
C ILE A 180 14.31 1.84 -6.65
N VAL A 181 14.83 1.57 -5.45
CA VAL A 181 14.58 2.43 -4.28
C VAL A 181 15.08 3.85 -4.52
N LYS A 182 16.29 4.00 -5.06
CA LYS A 182 16.88 5.29 -5.39
C LYS A 182 16.06 6.06 -6.42
N HIS A 183 15.54 5.38 -7.45
CA HIS A 183 14.71 5.99 -8.49
C HIS A 183 13.39 6.52 -7.92
N ILE A 184 12.72 5.74 -7.06
CA ILE A 184 11.49 6.17 -6.35
C ILE A 184 11.78 7.40 -5.48
N ALA A 185 12.85 7.36 -4.68
CA ALA A 185 13.21 8.44 -3.79
C ALA A 185 13.58 9.74 -4.54
N ALA A 186 14.28 9.63 -5.68
CA ALA A 186 14.66 10.77 -6.51
C ALA A 186 13.44 11.58 -7.02
N MET A 187 12.30 10.92 -7.25
CA MET A 187 11.03 11.54 -7.61
C MET A 187 10.24 12.10 -6.41
N ARG A 188 10.84 12.14 -5.22
CA ARG A 188 10.20 12.55 -3.96
C ARG A 188 8.99 11.68 -3.59
N MET A 189 8.91 10.48 -4.14
CA MET A 189 8.00 9.43 -3.68
C MET A 189 8.64 8.67 -2.51
N ARG A 190 7.88 7.78 -1.90
CA ARG A 190 8.23 7.15 -0.63
C ARG A 190 8.36 5.64 -0.79
N PRO A 191 9.58 5.13 -0.99
CA PRO A 191 9.79 3.69 -1.15
C PRO A 191 9.66 2.96 0.19
N ALA A 192 8.88 1.88 0.20
CA ALA A 192 8.70 0.99 1.33
C ALA A 192 8.98 -0.46 0.90
N LEU A 193 9.83 -1.18 1.65
CA LEU A 193 10.19 -2.57 1.33
C LEU A 193 9.21 -3.52 2.00
N PHE A 194 8.59 -4.41 1.21
CA PHE A 194 7.70 -5.44 1.72
C PHE A 194 8.38 -6.80 1.58
N THR A 195 8.78 -7.42 2.69
CA THR A 195 9.66 -8.59 2.69
C THR A 195 9.23 -9.63 3.72
N ASN A 196 9.51 -10.91 3.45
CA ASN A 196 9.44 -11.99 4.43
C ASN A 196 10.61 -11.95 5.44
N GLY A 197 11.63 -11.13 5.19
CA GLY A 197 12.72 -10.84 6.10
C GLY A 197 13.89 -11.82 6.09
N ILE A 198 13.83 -12.93 5.35
CA ILE A 198 14.89 -13.97 5.38
C ILE A 198 16.23 -13.43 4.87
N ARG A 199 16.20 -12.63 3.79
CA ARG A 199 17.41 -12.01 3.21
C ARG A 199 17.53 -10.51 3.52
N ALA A 200 16.64 -9.95 4.33
CA ALA A 200 16.68 -8.56 4.79
C ALA A 200 17.73 -8.39 5.90
N LYS A 201 18.98 -8.70 5.58
CA LYS A 201 20.12 -8.54 6.48
C LYS A 201 20.43 -7.06 6.69
N ARG A 202 21.11 -6.75 7.80
CA ARG A 202 21.48 -5.39 8.20
C ARG A 202 22.15 -4.61 7.08
N GLU A 203 23.12 -5.23 6.41
CA GLU A 203 23.92 -4.55 5.36
C GLU A 203 23.06 -4.14 4.18
N LEU A 204 22.08 -4.98 3.80
CA LEU A 204 21.12 -4.64 2.75
C LEU A 204 20.19 -3.51 3.20
N LEU A 205 19.68 -3.56 4.43
CA LEU A 205 18.76 -2.56 4.94
C LEU A 205 19.43 -1.19 5.11
N GLU A 206 20.70 -1.16 5.51
CA GLU A 206 21.52 0.06 5.57
C GLU A 206 21.71 0.64 4.16
N GLU A 207 22.09 -0.19 3.18
CA GLU A 207 22.24 0.23 1.78
C GLU A 207 20.93 0.78 1.18
N LEU A 208 19.79 0.14 1.47
CA LEU A 208 18.49 0.63 1.04
C LEU A 208 18.07 1.92 1.77
N SER A 209 18.37 2.03 3.07
CA SER A 209 18.16 3.26 3.85
C SER A 209 18.94 4.42 3.23
N ASP A 210 20.21 4.21 2.88
CA ASP A 210 21.06 5.21 2.22
C ASP A 210 20.53 5.58 0.82
N ALA A 211 19.91 4.63 0.12
CA ALA A 211 19.23 4.88 -1.15
C ALA A 211 17.90 5.65 -1.01
N GLY A 212 17.40 5.89 0.21
CA GLY A 212 16.19 6.65 0.48
C GLY A 212 14.97 5.82 0.88
N LEU A 213 15.15 4.56 1.29
CA LEU A 213 14.08 3.73 1.85
C LEU A 213 13.54 4.37 3.14
N VAL A 214 12.21 4.51 3.24
CA VAL A 214 11.56 5.18 4.39
C VAL A 214 10.76 4.25 5.29
N ASP A 215 10.50 3.02 4.86
CA ASP A 215 9.71 2.05 5.62
C ASP A 215 10.05 0.60 5.24
N VAL A 216 9.90 -0.31 6.20
CA VAL A 216 10.04 -1.76 6.01
C VAL A 216 8.86 -2.47 6.66
N ALA A 217 8.12 -3.22 5.87
CA ALA A 217 7.05 -4.10 6.32
C ALA A 217 7.54 -5.56 6.27
N PHE A 218 7.65 -6.15 7.46
CA PHE A 218 7.90 -7.58 7.59
C PHE A 218 6.59 -8.34 7.58
N HIS A 219 6.42 -9.18 6.56
CA HIS A 219 5.32 -10.13 6.50
C HIS A 219 5.64 -11.30 7.43
N VAL A 220 4.81 -11.47 8.46
CA VAL A 220 4.91 -12.54 9.45
C VAL A 220 3.54 -13.18 9.56
N ASP A 221 3.45 -14.45 9.19
CA ASP A 221 2.20 -15.20 9.19
C ASP A 221 2.45 -16.68 9.52
N LEU A 222 1.43 -17.37 10.03
CA LEU A 222 1.52 -18.79 10.41
C LEU A 222 1.56 -19.72 9.19
N THR A 223 1.09 -19.26 8.03
CA THR A 223 1.07 -20.01 6.77
C THR A 223 2.38 -19.97 6.00
N GLN A 224 3.42 -19.29 6.53
CA GLN A 224 4.72 -19.14 5.87
C GLN A 224 5.59 -20.40 5.89
N GLU A 225 5.17 -21.46 6.58
CA GLU A 225 5.85 -22.77 6.67
C GLU A 225 7.37 -22.70 6.90
N ARG A 226 7.82 -21.73 7.71
CA ARG A 226 9.25 -21.47 7.92
C ARG A 226 9.93 -22.68 8.57
N ARG A 227 10.85 -23.32 7.84
CA ARG A 227 11.65 -24.45 8.34
C ARG A 227 12.43 -24.04 9.61
N GLY A 228 12.41 -24.90 10.64
CA GLY A 228 13.13 -24.69 11.90
C GLY A 228 12.33 -23.99 13.01
N TYR A 229 11.14 -23.47 12.72
CA TYR A 229 10.20 -23.01 13.74
C TYR A 229 9.25 -24.14 14.10
N ALA A 230 9.09 -24.41 15.39
CA ALA A 230 8.14 -25.41 15.85
C ALA A 230 6.72 -25.01 15.44
N THR A 231 5.97 -25.91 14.82
CA THR A 231 4.53 -25.75 14.64
C THR A 231 3.87 -25.53 16.01
N LYS A 232 2.83 -24.68 16.08
CA LYS A 232 2.13 -24.33 17.33
C LYS A 232 1.73 -25.54 18.19
N SER A 233 1.54 -26.71 17.60
CA SER A 233 1.28 -27.97 18.32
C SER A 233 2.37 -28.33 19.35
N ARG A 234 3.62 -27.89 19.15
CA ARG A 234 4.75 -28.20 20.04
C ARG A 234 4.95 -27.20 21.19
N ILE A 235 4.25 -26.08 21.20
CA ILE A 235 4.42 -25.00 22.21
C ILE A 235 3.36 -25.09 23.32
N ARG A 236 2.31 -25.92 23.18
CA ARG A 236 1.23 -26.05 24.19
C ARG A 236 1.53 -26.98 25.38
N HIS A 237 2.75 -27.51 25.55
CA HIS A 237 3.06 -28.49 26.61
C HIS A 237 4.45 -28.32 27.25
N SER A 238 4.91 -27.10 27.48
CA SER A 238 6.10 -26.84 28.31
C SER A 238 5.76 -25.90 29.44
#